data_AF-A0A7S0EIQ1-F1
#
_entry.id   AF-A0A7S0EIQ1-F1
#
_cell.length_a   1.000
_cell.length_b   1.000
_cell.length_c   1.000
_cell.angle_alpha   90.00
_cell.angle_beta   90.00
_cell.angle_gamma   90.00
#
_symmetry.space_group_name_H-M   'P 1'
#
loop_
_entity.id
_entity.type
_entity.pdbx_description
1 polymer ?
#
loop_
_entity_poly.entity_id
_entity_poly.type
_entity_poly.pdbx_seq_one_letter_code
_entity_poly.pdbx_strand_id
1 'polypeptide(L)'
;MSVNPWPSGQEEQNARKSSCCLTGESHRDRDHFAALMRQKCCFPGDLLNEYLAQVCHGVERADISSIMFSTAPIRLGSQKLTLQLFLLFHVSILIWRMLNPYGLVHQAQAEKSFRSYHLRFTTLRDREGKTPMEPGIASLGLLHNGYMLNCSKTKLQTRSNSLYASFEDPVVANGWFFRTQSQGGTEQSDAVLFLLQYSSVPSEAPWSLPSSAWELYGGPECHWKMYSARCHPVARKEYNTSRTRNYTHMFDHRSPWFHTLHGPVTFAISSHFTLTALMGWMKKPVAAKFFWVSGYLVLGGIILFKALMHSCFTSLASSFYWWVSGSSIIGIAVTSWFKERYVMHFLVFHACLTSFAINLYSWLYLGLGLKIPDTAPFLIFSVLVWVVYNKIILYRAWQEIAEDWKHYDALTTRLMNDPDDSQSIESISELSKSLGAGRLLSQYQAISRYRRGSRFSFKSAGFVVRYPGILGALGNMMISMKFPFGSEKRVRPRQIKCFDQLYMQAYLLEPLFLDKIKRLAEQAEGFFLVVDETSETGHSMMRWSECKIDEASQDKVRFAKLKSIDRCVEKLSRAYAGDVSRLVDIVRQSIVFENLSSLQRCLEMIAEDS
;
A
#
# COMPACT_ATOMS: atom_id res chain seq x y z
N MET A 1 -51.96 -41.11 60.71
CA MET A 1 -50.50 -41.05 60.53
C MET A 1 -50.03 -42.42 60.05
N SER A 2 -49.96 -42.58 58.74
CA SER A 2 -49.63 -43.86 58.08
C SER A 2 -48.18 -43.82 57.61
N VAL A 3 -47.38 -44.74 58.14
CA VAL A 3 -46.00 -45.00 57.75
C VAL A 3 -46.01 -45.78 56.44
N ASN A 4 -45.35 -45.25 55.40
CA ASN A 4 -45.08 -45.98 54.17
C ASN A 4 -43.70 -46.66 54.23
N PRO A 5 -43.55 -47.88 53.68
CA PRO A 5 -42.31 -48.63 53.73
C PRO A 5 -41.37 -48.29 52.56
N TRP A 6 -40.08 -48.49 52.82
CA TRP A 6 -38.97 -48.34 51.89
C TRP A 6 -39.09 -49.25 50.65
N PRO A 7 -38.62 -48.83 49.46
CA PRO A 7 -38.46 -49.73 48.33
C PRO A 7 -37.24 -50.64 48.51
N SER A 8 -37.43 -51.87 48.03
CA SER A 8 -36.54 -53.02 48.10
C SER A 8 -35.33 -52.91 47.13
N GLY A 9 -34.23 -53.56 47.51
CA GLY A 9 -32.92 -53.56 46.82
C GLY A 9 -32.83 -54.18 45.41
N GLN A 10 -33.88 -54.07 44.59
CA GLN A 10 -33.86 -54.45 43.17
C GLN A 10 -33.59 -53.28 42.22
N GLU A 11 -33.86 -52.03 42.61
CA GLU A 11 -33.54 -50.85 41.78
C GLU A 11 -32.03 -50.54 41.74
N GLU A 12 -31.31 -50.83 42.83
CA GLU A 12 -29.87 -50.56 42.93
C GLU A 12 -29.01 -51.52 42.07
N GLN A 13 -29.50 -52.74 41.80
CA GLN A 13 -28.84 -53.68 40.89
C GLN A 13 -29.10 -53.37 39.40
N ASN A 14 -30.26 -52.81 39.06
CA ASN A 14 -30.55 -52.40 37.68
C ASN A 14 -29.85 -51.08 37.30
N ALA A 15 -29.63 -50.16 38.26
CA ALA A 15 -28.82 -48.95 38.05
C ALA A 15 -27.33 -49.26 37.84
N ARG A 16 -26.78 -50.30 38.49
CA ARG A 16 -25.39 -50.75 38.26
C ARG A 16 -25.18 -51.48 36.94
N LYS A 17 -26.20 -52.18 36.41
CA LYS A 17 -26.12 -52.84 35.09
C LYS A 17 -26.27 -51.85 33.92
N SER A 18 -27.06 -50.79 34.04
CA SER A 18 -27.19 -49.77 33.00
C SER A 18 -25.96 -48.85 32.90
N SER A 19 -25.30 -48.56 34.02
CA SER A 19 -24.03 -47.80 34.04
C SER A 19 -22.86 -48.54 33.38
N CYS A 20 -22.89 -49.87 33.29
CA CYS A 20 -21.82 -50.66 32.72
C CYS A 20 -21.93 -50.85 31.19
N CYS A 21 -23.10 -50.57 30.60
CA CYS A 21 -23.31 -50.62 29.14
C CYS A 21 -23.07 -49.26 28.44
N LEU A 22 -23.23 -48.14 29.14
CA LEU A 22 -23.01 -46.78 28.59
C LEU A 22 -21.52 -46.43 28.40
N THR A 23 -20.62 -47.09 29.12
CA THR A 23 -19.17 -46.91 28.94
C THR A 23 -18.66 -47.53 27.63
N GLY A 24 -19.32 -48.58 27.13
CA GLY A 24 -18.98 -49.26 25.88
C GLY A 24 -19.35 -48.49 24.62
N GLU A 25 -20.50 -47.80 24.60
CA GLU A 25 -20.92 -46.96 23.46
C GLU A 25 -20.05 -45.71 23.33
N SER A 26 -19.74 -45.04 24.45
CA SER A 26 -18.79 -43.91 24.50
C SER A 26 -17.39 -44.28 23.97
N HIS A 27 -16.92 -45.49 24.24
CA HIS A 27 -15.62 -45.97 23.74
C HIS A 27 -15.64 -46.24 22.24
N ARG A 28 -16.71 -46.87 21.73
CA ARG A 28 -16.87 -47.17 20.30
C ARG A 28 -17.01 -45.91 19.46
N ASP A 29 -17.74 -44.91 19.97
CA ASP A 29 -17.89 -43.61 19.32
C ASP A 29 -16.56 -42.83 19.31
N ARG A 30 -15.78 -42.91 20.38
CA ARG A 30 -14.42 -42.33 20.43
C ARG A 30 -13.48 -42.99 19.43
N ASP A 31 -13.50 -44.32 19.32
CA ASP A 31 -12.63 -45.05 18.40
C ASP A 31 -13.02 -44.80 16.93
N HIS A 32 -14.32 -44.76 16.65
CA HIS A 32 -14.83 -44.42 15.32
C HIS A 32 -14.49 -42.98 14.94
N PHE A 33 -14.68 -42.03 15.86
CA PHE A 33 -14.27 -40.64 15.68
C PHE A 33 -12.77 -40.52 15.45
N ALA A 34 -11.93 -41.18 16.26
CA ALA A 34 -10.48 -41.18 16.09
C ALA A 34 -10.06 -41.76 14.72
N ALA A 35 -10.70 -42.83 14.25
CA ALA A 35 -10.46 -43.40 12.93
C ALA A 35 -10.82 -42.41 11.80
N LEU A 36 -11.98 -41.75 11.90
CA LEU A 36 -12.41 -40.72 10.95
C LEU A 36 -11.46 -39.53 10.93
N MET A 37 -10.98 -39.10 12.09
CA MET A 37 -10.03 -38.00 12.24
C MET A 37 -8.66 -38.38 11.65
N ARG A 38 -8.18 -39.61 11.86
CA ARG A 38 -6.95 -40.13 11.22
C ARG A 38 -7.03 -40.11 9.70
N GLN A 39 -8.20 -40.48 9.15
CA GLN A 39 -8.45 -40.38 7.72
C GLN A 39 -8.40 -38.91 7.26
N LYS A 40 -9.11 -38.00 7.94
CA LYS A 40 -9.12 -36.56 7.61
C LYS A 40 -7.74 -35.89 7.71
N CYS A 41 -6.85 -36.34 8.60
CA CYS A 41 -5.46 -35.86 8.68
C CYS A 41 -4.61 -36.17 7.43
N CYS A 42 -5.04 -37.13 6.62
CA CYS A 42 -4.31 -37.55 5.43
C CYS A 42 -4.75 -36.82 4.15
N PHE A 43 -5.91 -36.17 4.17
CA PHE A 43 -6.50 -35.52 3.01
C PHE A 43 -6.59 -34.00 3.22
N PRO A 44 -6.37 -33.21 2.16
CA PRO A 44 -6.63 -31.79 2.25
C PRO A 44 -8.13 -31.55 2.41
N GLY A 45 -8.50 -30.79 3.44
CA GLY A 45 -9.83 -30.18 3.55
C GLY A 45 -9.83 -28.76 2.99
N ASP A 46 -11.01 -28.18 2.87
CA ASP A 46 -11.19 -26.81 2.38
C ASP A 46 -11.95 -25.92 3.37
N LEU A 47 -12.50 -26.43 4.47
CA LEU A 47 -13.36 -25.63 5.35
C LEU A 47 -12.57 -24.56 6.10
N LEU A 48 -11.52 -24.97 6.81
CA LEU A 48 -10.66 -24.02 7.54
C LEU A 48 -9.77 -23.23 6.58
N ASN A 49 -9.40 -23.82 5.45
CA ASN A 49 -8.64 -23.15 4.41
C ASN A 49 -9.47 -22.05 3.70
N GLU A 50 -10.74 -22.31 3.43
CA GLU A 50 -11.70 -21.33 2.94
C GLU A 50 -11.98 -20.28 4.02
N TYR A 51 -12.15 -20.68 5.28
CA TYR A 51 -12.24 -19.73 6.39
C TYR A 51 -11.00 -18.83 6.47
N LEU A 52 -9.79 -19.38 6.29
CA LEU A 52 -8.51 -18.66 6.18
C LEU A 52 -8.43 -17.75 4.93
N ALA A 53 -9.11 -18.11 3.85
CA ALA A 53 -9.22 -17.27 2.65
C ALA A 53 -10.25 -16.14 2.83
N GLN A 54 -11.29 -16.37 3.63
CA GLN A 54 -12.40 -15.46 3.90
C GLN A 54 -12.10 -14.46 5.03
N VAL A 55 -10.96 -14.58 5.73
CA VAL A 55 -10.64 -13.92 7.01
C VAL A 55 -10.81 -12.41 6.94
N CYS A 56 -11.99 -12.00 7.39
CA CYS A 56 -12.34 -10.62 7.68
C CYS A 56 -12.33 -10.35 9.19
N HIS A 57 -12.53 -11.37 10.02
CA HIS A 57 -12.72 -11.19 11.48
C HIS A 57 -11.43 -10.94 12.28
N GLY A 58 -10.32 -11.62 11.96
CA GLY A 58 -9.04 -11.34 12.61
C GLY A 58 -8.51 -9.93 12.29
N VAL A 59 -8.86 -9.41 11.11
CA VAL A 59 -8.49 -8.07 10.66
C VAL A 59 -9.37 -7.01 11.32
N GLU A 60 -10.67 -7.25 11.49
CA GLU A 60 -11.59 -6.31 12.12
C GLU A 60 -11.15 -5.86 13.51
N ARG A 61 -10.62 -6.76 14.33
CA ARG A 61 -10.14 -6.45 15.68
C ARG A 61 -8.70 -5.96 15.76
N ALA A 62 -7.88 -6.24 14.75
CA ALA A 62 -6.46 -5.85 14.77
C ALA A 62 -6.29 -4.33 14.65
N ASP A 63 -5.38 -3.73 15.40
CA ASP A 63 -5.07 -2.30 15.24
C ASP A 63 -4.59 -1.94 13.83
N ILE A 64 -4.89 -0.72 13.41
CA ILE A 64 -4.48 -0.20 12.09
C ILE A 64 -2.95 -0.21 11.95
N SER A 65 -2.21 0.14 13.01
CA SER A 65 -0.74 0.04 13.04
C SER A 65 -0.29 -1.40 12.77
N SER A 66 -0.93 -2.37 13.44
CA SER A 66 -0.91 -3.81 13.18
C SER A 66 -0.85 -4.15 11.69
N ILE A 67 -1.89 -3.70 11.00
CA ILE A 67 -2.17 -4.02 9.61
C ILE A 67 -1.15 -3.36 8.67
N MET A 68 -0.76 -2.12 8.95
CA MET A 68 0.14 -1.36 8.08
C MET A 68 1.58 -1.91 8.08
N PHE A 69 1.99 -2.61 9.14
CA PHE A 69 3.27 -3.35 9.21
C PHE A 69 3.17 -4.84 8.83
N SER A 70 1.97 -5.31 8.48
CA SER A 70 1.79 -6.67 8.04
C SER A 70 2.47 -6.93 6.70
N THR A 71 2.51 -8.19 6.29
CA THR A 71 2.98 -8.55 4.94
C THR A 71 2.04 -8.10 3.82
N ALA A 72 0.80 -7.71 4.15
CA ALA A 72 -0.27 -7.39 3.21
C ALA A 72 -1.12 -6.17 3.66
N PRO A 73 -0.51 -4.97 3.76
CA PRO A 73 -1.17 -3.79 4.30
C PRO A 73 -2.35 -3.28 3.46
N ILE A 74 -2.34 -3.47 2.14
CA ILE A 74 -3.44 -3.03 1.26
C ILE A 74 -4.61 -3.99 1.38
N ARG A 75 -4.37 -5.31 1.31
CA ARG A 75 -5.41 -6.33 1.41
C ARG A 75 -6.13 -6.23 2.74
N LEU A 76 -5.38 -6.26 3.83
CA LEU A 76 -5.94 -6.21 5.18
C LEU A 76 -6.46 -4.80 5.50
N GLY A 77 -5.76 -3.75 5.06
CA GLY A 77 -6.20 -2.36 5.27
C GLY A 77 -7.52 -2.05 4.56
N SER A 78 -7.74 -2.58 3.36
CA SER A 78 -8.98 -2.34 2.59
C SER A 78 -10.23 -2.85 3.29
N GLN A 79 -10.10 -3.80 4.22
CA GLN A 79 -11.21 -4.32 5.02
C GLN A 79 -11.56 -3.44 6.23
N LYS A 80 -10.72 -2.45 6.57
CA LYS A 80 -10.96 -1.53 7.67
C LYS A 80 -11.90 -0.40 7.25
N LEU A 81 -12.94 -0.20 8.06
CA LEU A 81 -13.89 0.90 7.89
C LEU A 81 -13.17 2.26 7.84
N THR A 82 -12.17 2.48 8.69
CA THR A 82 -11.40 3.73 8.69
C THR A 82 -10.71 4.01 7.37
N LEU A 83 -10.11 3.00 6.72
CA LEU A 83 -9.48 3.19 5.42
C LEU A 83 -10.53 3.39 4.32
N GLN A 84 -11.65 2.67 4.37
CA GLN A 84 -12.75 2.83 3.42
C GLN A 84 -13.34 4.24 3.48
N LEU A 85 -13.63 4.75 4.68
CA LEU A 85 -14.10 6.11 4.91
C LEU A 85 -13.06 7.14 4.45
N PHE A 86 -11.78 6.90 4.71
CA PHE A 86 -10.70 7.77 4.23
C PHE A 86 -10.65 7.82 2.69
N LEU A 87 -10.78 6.68 2.00
CA LEU A 87 -10.82 6.64 0.54
C LEU A 87 -12.04 7.38 0.00
N LEU A 88 -13.23 7.16 0.57
CA LEU A 88 -14.45 7.86 0.18
C LEU A 88 -14.35 9.37 0.43
N PHE A 89 -13.81 9.77 1.58
CA PHE A 89 -13.55 11.19 1.89
C PHE A 89 -12.59 11.81 0.87
N HIS A 90 -11.52 11.10 0.50
CA HIS A 90 -10.60 11.56 -0.53
C HIS A 90 -11.29 11.68 -1.90
N VAL A 91 -12.15 10.73 -2.26
CA VAL A 91 -12.99 10.82 -3.47
C VAL A 91 -13.89 12.05 -3.43
N SER A 92 -14.54 12.33 -2.29
CA SER A 92 -15.36 13.53 -2.11
C SER A 92 -14.55 14.82 -2.31
N ILE A 93 -13.33 14.90 -1.76
CA ILE A 93 -12.43 16.04 -1.99
C ILE A 93 -12.07 16.17 -3.46
N LEU A 94 -11.74 15.08 -4.14
CA LEU A 94 -11.38 15.09 -5.56
C LEU A 94 -12.55 15.54 -6.44
N ILE A 95 -13.76 15.04 -6.17
CA ILE A 95 -14.99 15.45 -6.87
C ILE A 95 -15.30 16.92 -6.59
N TRP A 96 -15.22 17.35 -5.34
CA TRP A 96 -15.41 18.75 -4.97
C TRP A 96 -14.40 19.66 -5.68
N ARG A 97 -13.11 19.30 -5.68
CA ARG A 97 -12.05 20.06 -6.39
C ARG A 97 -12.27 20.12 -7.91
N MET A 98 -12.92 19.10 -8.48
CA MET A 98 -13.29 19.09 -9.89
C MET A 98 -14.49 19.98 -10.21
N LEU A 99 -15.55 19.88 -9.41
CA LEU A 99 -16.87 20.50 -9.68
C LEU A 99 -17.06 21.89 -9.06
N ASN A 100 -16.20 22.29 -8.11
CA ASN A 100 -16.27 23.62 -7.51
C ASN A 100 -16.16 24.71 -8.62
N PRO A 101 -16.91 25.83 -8.54
CA PRO A 101 -16.76 26.98 -9.44
C PRO A 101 -15.33 27.51 -9.60
N TYR A 102 -14.48 27.32 -8.59
CA TYR A 102 -13.04 27.62 -8.63
C TYR A 102 -12.16 26.38 -8.85
N GLY A 103 -12.78 25.26 -9.21
CA GLY A 103 -12.17 23.97 -9.41
C GLY A 103 -11.44 23.85 -10.73
N LEU A 104 -10.77 22.71 -10.93
CA LEU A 104 -9.87 22.49 -12.07
C LEU A 104 -10.57 22.62 -13.43
N VAL A 105 -11.83 22.18 -13.53
CA VAL A 105 -12.59 22.25 -14.80
C VAL A 105 -12.91 23.69 -15.15
N HIS A 106 -13.42 24.45 -14.18
CA HIS A 106 -13.76 25.86 -14.38
C HIS A 106 -12.52 26.73 -14.59
N GLN A 107 -11.44 26.53 -13.83
CA GLN A 107 -10.16 27.21 -14.07
C GLN A 107 -9.61 26.90 -15.46
N ALA A 108 -9.59 25.63 -15.85
CA ALA A 108 -9.12 25.25 -17.19
C ALA A 108 -10.02 25.80 -18.30
N GLN A 109 -11.30 26.05 -18.05
CA GLN A 109 -12.20 26.73 -19.00
C GLN A 109 -11.98 28.25 -19.01
N ALA A 110 -11.86 28.88 -17.85
CA ALA A 110 -11.63 30.32 -17.72
C ALA A 110 -10.26 30.72 -18.30
N GLU A 111 -9.22 29.93 -18.07
CA GLU A 111 -7.87 30.18 -18.58
C GLU A 111 -7.71 29.92 -20.08
N LYS A 112 -8.69 29.25 -20.73
CA LYS A 112 -8.64 29.01 -22.17
C LYS A 112 -8.86 30.26 -22.99
N SER A 113 -9.48 31.31 -22.45
CA SER A 113 -9.78 32.53 -23.20
C SER A 113 -9.71 33.76 -22.32
N PHE A 114 -9.28 34.88 -22.88
CA PHE A 114 -9.31 36.17 -22.21
C PHE A 114 -10.33 37.09 -22.88
N ARG A 115 -10.90 38.00 -22.10
CA ARG A 115 -11.82 39.03 -22.57
C ARG A 115 -11.07 40.37 -22.58
N SER A 116 -11.02 41.04 -23.73
CA SER A 116 -10.21 42.24 -23.92
C SER A 116 -10.96 43.35 -24.66
N TYR A 117 -10.79 44.59 -24.21
CA TYR A 117 -11.16 45.80 -24.95
C TYR A 117 -9.97 46.37 -25.73
N HIS A 118 -8.75 46.17 -25.22
CA HIS A 118 -7.55 46.73 -25.83
C HIS A 118 -6.40 45.73 -25.87
N LEU A 119 -5.64 45.75 -26.96
CA LEU A 119 -4.35 45.09 -27.07
C LEU A 119 -3.25 46.12 -27.20
N ARG A 120 -2.10 45.82 -26.62
CA ARG A 120 -0.85 46.56 -26.78
C ARG A 120 0.23 45.60 -27.23
N PHE A 121 0.64 45.71 -28.48
CA PHE A 121 1.83 45.04 -28.99
C PHE A 121 2.99 46.00 -28.89
N THR A 122 4.03 45.64 -28.15
CA THR A 122 5.22 46.47 -27.94
C THR A 122 6.44 45.77 -28.47
N THR A 123 7.16 46.44 -29.37
CA THR A 123 8.40 45.92 -29.93
C THR A 123 9.57 46.35 -29.07
N LEU A 124 10.25 45.36 -28.49
CA LEU A 124 11.42 45.57 -27.65
C LEU A 124 12.68 45.65 -28.50
N ARG A 125 12.73 44.88 -29.58
CA ARG A 125 13.88 44.77 -30.48
C ARG A 125 13.44 44.46 -31.92
N ASP A 126 14.06 45.15 -32.87
CA ASP A 126 13.95 44.88 -34.30
C ASP A 126 15.01 43.87 -34.78
N ARG A 127 15.01 43.54 -36.07
CA ARG A 127 15.95 42.58 -36.65
C ARG A 127 17.42 43.05 -36.60
N GLU A 128 17.67 44.35 -36.46
CA GLU A 128 19.02 44.92 -36.33
C GLU A 128 19.53 44.92 -34.89
N GLY A 129 18.69 44.49 -33.93
CA GLY A 129 19.04 44.47 -32.52
C GLY A 129 18.77 45.80 -31.80
N LYS A 130 18.15 46.77 -32.47
CA LYS A 130 17.85 48.11 -31.92
C LYS A 130 16.44 48.15 -31.35
N THR A 131 16.20 49.11 -30.45
CA THR A 131 14.84 49.43 -30.02
C THR A 131 14.18 50.30 -31.09
N PRO A 132 13.14 49.81 -31.78
CA PRO A 132 12.60 50.54 -32.92
C PRO A 132 11.76 51.72 -32.46
N MET A 133 11.69 52.78 -33.28
CA MET A 133 10.82 53.93 -33.02
C MET A 133 9.35 53.63 -33.33
N GLU A 134 9.11 52.60 -34.14
CA GLU A 134 7.79 52.12 -34.57
C GLU A 134 7.62 50.64 -34.20
N PRO A 135 6.39 50.13 -34.12
CA PRO A 135 6.15 48.73 -33.74
C PRO A 135 6.61 47.72 -34.79
N GLY A 136 6.92 48.12 -36.03
CA GLY A 136 7.44 47.19 -37.06
C GLY A 136 6.43 46.14 -37.54
N ILE A 137 5.13 46.39 -37.34
CA ILE A 137 4.02 45.52 -37.77
C ILE A 137 2.92 46.35 -38.44
N ALA A 138 2.20 45.79 -39.42
CA ALA A 138 1.09 46.45 -40.11
C ALA A 138 -0.21 46.44 -39.32
N SER A 139 -0.52 45.30 -38.70
CA SER A 139 -1.78 45.11 -38.00
C SER A 139 -1.67 44.06 -36.91
N LEU A 140 -2.63 44.13 -35.98
CA LEU A 140 -2.78 43.24 -34.85
C LEU A 140 -4.23 42.77 -34.78
N GLY A 141 -4.45 41.50 -34.49
CA GLY A 141 -5.78 40.92 -34.38
C GLY A 141 -5.85 39.73 -33.42
N LEU A 142 -7.06 39.24 -33.22
CA LEU A 142 -7.38 38.17 -32.28
C LEU A 142 -7.77 36.87 -33.00
N LEU A 143 -7.45 35.76 -32.35
CA LEU A 143 -7.90 34.43 -32.75
C LEU A 143 -8.88 33.89 -31.71
N HIS A 144 -9.94 33.25 -32.17
CA HIS A 144 -10.82 32.44 -31.34
C HIS A 144 -10.92 31.04 -31.92
N ASN A 145 -10.46 30.05 -31.18
CA ASN A 145 -10.40 28.65 -31.57
C ASN A 145 -9.68 28.38 -32.89
N GLY A 146 -8.65 29.16 -33.19
CA GLY A 146 -7.87 29.07 -34.44
C GLY A 146 -8.44 29.88 -35.61
N TYR A 147 -9.59 30.53 -35.43
CA TYR A 147 -10.19 31.40 -36.46
C TYR A 147 -9.84 32.86 -36.20
N MET A 148 -9.49 33.61 -37.25
CA MET A 148 -9.34 35.05 -37.18
C MET A 148 -10.69 35.70 -36.88
N LEU A 149 -10.75 36.50 -35.82
CA LEU A 149 -11.94 37.29 -35.51
C LEU A 149 -12.00 38.49 -36.45
N ASN A 150 -13.11 38.60 -37.20
CA ASN A 150 -13.36 39.76 -38.04
C ASN A 150 -13.94 40.90 -37.19
N CYS A 151 -13.04 41.65 -36.55
CA CYS A 151 -13.39 42.83 -35.79
C CYS A 151 -13.39 44.05 -36.73
N SER A 152 -14.46 44.18 -37.54
CA SER A 152 -14.61 45.20 -38.60
C SER A 152 -14.44 46.65 -38.11
N LYS A 153 -14.62 46.90 -36.81
CA LYS A 153 -14.49 48.21 -36.16
C LYS A 153 -13.24 48.35 -35.28
N THR A 154 -12.18 47.58 -35.54
CA THR A 154 -10.94 47.68 -34.77
C THR A 154 -10.24 49.01 -35.07
N LYS A 155 -10.04 49.84 -34.04
CA LYS A 155 -9.25 51.07 -34.15
C LYS A 155 -7.79 50.74 -33.86
N LEU A 156 -6.93 50.89 -34.85
CA LEU A 156 -5.47 50.74 -34.72
C LEU A 156 -4.83 52.12 -34.53
N GLN A 157 -3.97 52.23 -33.52
CA GLN A 157 -3.22 53.45 -33.25
C GLN A 157 -1.78 53.12 -32.89
N THR A 158 -0.83 53.76 -33.57
CA THR A 158 0.60 53.60 -33.31
C THR A 158 1.07 54.70 -32.40
N ARG A 159 1.82 54.36 -31.35
CA ARG A 159 2.46 55.32 -30.47
C ARG A 159 3.82 54.79 -30.04
N SER A 160 4.89 55.45 -30.48
CA SER A 160 6.26 54.97 -30.27
C SER A 160 6.41 53.53 -30.80
N ASN A 161 7.14 52.69 -30.08
CA ASN A 161 7.35 51.27 -30.36
C ASN A 161 6.15 50.35 -30.08
N SER A 162 4.95 50.92 -29.82
CA SER A 162 3.75 50.15 -29.51
C SER A 162 2.62 50.38 -30.52
N LEU A 163 1.96 49.29 -30.92
CA LEU A 163 0.70 49.30 -31.65
C LEU A 163 -0.45 48.96 -30.69
N TYR A 164 -1.45 49.83 -30.64
CA TYR A 164 -2.66 49.64 -29.85
C TYR A 164 -3.81 49.24 -30.77
N ALA A 165 -4.50 48.15 -30.43
CA ALA A 165 -5.76 47.77 -31.07
C ALA A 165 -6.90 47.90 -30.06
N SER A 166 -7.94 48.66 -30.40
CA SER A 166 -9.11 48.86 -29.54
C SER A 166 -10.37 48.35 -30.22
N PHE A 167 -11.21 47.67 -29.43
CA PHE A 167 -12.48 47.10 -29.85
C PHE A 167 -13.64 47.88 -29.22
N GLU A 168 -14.74 48.03 -29.95
CA GLU A 168 -15.96 48.69 -29.46
C GLU A 168 -16.60 47.87 -28.32
N ASP A 169 -16.72 46.56 -28.56
CA ASP A 169 -17.18 45.59 -27.59
C ASP A 169 -16.04 44.67 -27.12
N PRO A 170 -16.10 44.15 -25.89
CA PRO A 170 -15.07 43.28 -25.37
C PRO A 170 -15.07 41.94 -26.11
N VAL A 171 -13.92 41.62 -26.70
CA VAL A 171 -13.74 40.42 -27.53
C VAL A 171 -13.15 39.29 -26.70
N VAL A 172 -13.70 38.08 -26.85
CA VAL A 172 -13.19 36.86 -26.21
C VAL A 172 -12.28 36.12 -27.17
N ALA A 173 -11.02 35.95 -26.80
CA ALA A 173 -9.99 35.34 -27.66
C ALA A 173 -9.12 34.34 -26.90
N ASN A 174 -8.50 33.42 -27.63
CA ASN A 174 -7.55 32.43 -27.10
C ASN A 174 -6.28 32.29 -27.96
N GLY A 175 -6.05 33.31 -28.79
CA GLY A 175 -4.85 33.48 -29.55
C GLY A 175 -4.86 34.87 -30.18
N TRP A 176 -3.82 35.16 -30.92
CA TRP A 176 -3.63 36.46 -31.54
C TRP A 176 -2.77 36.33 -32.78
N PHE A 177 -2.77 37.34 -33.62
CA PHE A 177 -1.91 37.38 -34.79
C PHE A 177 -1.44 38.79 -35.07
N PHE A 178 -0.31 38.92 -35.74
CA PHE A 178 0.14 40.18 -36.32
C PHE A 178 0.52 39.98 -37.78
N ARG A 179 0.48 41.06 -38.56
CA ARG A 179 0.96 41.08 -39.94
C ARG A 179 2.22 41.90 -40.06
N THR A 180 3.19 41.42 -40.82
CA THR A 180 4.36 42.22 -41.20
C THR A 180 3.93 43.42 -42.06
N GLN A 181 4.76 44.46 -42.11
CA GLN A 181 4.47 45.64 -42.93
C GLN A 181 4.25 45.26 -44.41
N SER A 182 3.41 46.02 -45.12
CA SER A 182 3.11 45.78 -46.54
C SER A 182 4.14 46.39 -47.49
N GLN A 183 4.81 47.46 -47.06
CA GLN A 183 5.82 48.18 -47.84
C GLN A 183 7.13 47.38 -47.87
N GLY A 184 7.70 47.16 -49.07
CA GLY A 184 9.04 46.57 -49.21
C GLY A 184 10.13 47.49 -48.66
N GLY A 185 11.24 46.91 -48.19
CA GLY A 185 12.37 47.66 -47.60
C GLY A 185 12.24 47.87 -46.08
N THR A 186 11.16 47.39 -45.46
CA THR A 186 10.89 47.51 -44.02
C THR A 186 11.31 46.27 -43.22
N GLU A 187 11.91 45.27 -43.86
CA GLU A 187 12.26 43.97 -43.28
C GLU A 187 13.23 44.06 -42.09
N GLN A 188 14.05 45.13 -42.06
CA GLN A 188 14.98 45.42 -40.97
C GLN A 188 14.27 45.88 -39.69
N SER A 189 13.13 46.56 -39.84
CA SER A 189 12.32 47.10 -38.74
C SER A 189 11.34 46.08 -38.14
N ASP A 190 11.25 44.88 -38.71
CA ASP A 190 10.36 43.82 -38.23
C ASP A 190 10.62 43.50 -36.75
N ALA A 191 9.56 43.39 -35.97
CA ALA A 191 9.64 43.00 -34.56
C ALA A 191 10.18 41.57 -34.41
N VAL A 192 11.35 41.38 -33.77
CA VAL A 192 11.89 40.06 -33.42
C VAL A 192 11.76 39.76 -31.94
N LEU A 193 11.75 40.78 -31.09
CA LEU A 193 11.46 40.63 -29.66
C LEU A 193 10.31 41.57 -29.30
N PHE A 194 9.22 41.02 -28.78
CA PHE A 194 8.01 41.78 -28.53
C PHE A 194 7.25 41.28 -27.30
N LEU A 195 6.28 42.08 -26.84
CA LEU A 195 5.33 41.74 -25.80
C LEU A 195 3.93 42.05 -26.31
N LEU A 196 3.01 41.12 -26.10
CA LEU A 196 1.58 41.38 -26.25
C LEU A 196 0.94 41.47 -24.87
N GLN A 197 0.30 42.59 -24.61
CA GLN A 197 -0.51 42.81 -23.43
C GLN A 197 -1.96 43.07 -23.82
N TYR A 198 -2.89 42.77 -22.92
CA TYR A 198 -4.30 43.16 -23.07
C TYR A 198 -4.80 43.92 -21.85
N SER A 199 -5.88 44.67 -22.05
CA SER A 199 -6.66 45.32 -20.99
C SER A 199 -8.13 44.96 -21.14
N SER A 200 -8.75 44.57 -20.01
CA SER A 200 -10.20 44.38 -19.87
C SER A 200 -10.92 45.66 -19.45
N VAL A 201 -10.20 46.77 -19.26
CA VAL A 201 -10.75 48.07 -18.88
C VAL A 201 -11.08 48.87 -20.15
N PRO A 202 -12.33 49.27 -20.39
CA PRO A 202 -12.69 50.09 -21.55
C PRO A 202 -12.10 51.50 -21.44
N SER A 203 -11.58 52.03 -22.55
CA SER A 203 -11.03 53.39 -22.64
C SER A 203 -11.00 53.89 -24.08
N GLU A 204 -11.28 55.17 -24.30
CA GLU A 204 -11.08 55.80 -25.61
C GLU A 204 -9.59 56.08 -25.89
N ALA A 205 -8.78 56.15 -24.83
CA ALA A 205 -7.35 56.45 -24.86
C ALA A 205 -6.54 55.33 -24.16
N PRO A 206 -6.42 54.13 -24.77
CA PRO A 206 -5.73 53.00 -24.14
C PRO A 206 -4.28 53.30 -23.76
N TRP A 207 -3.59 54.19 -24.47
CA TRP A 207 -2.21 54.57 -24.14
C TRP A 207 -2.06 55.30 -22.80
N SER A 208 -3.12 55.90 -22.26
CA SER A 208 -3.11 56.55 -20.94
C SER A 208 -3.49 55.61 -19.80
N LEU A 209 -3.84 54.35 -20.10
CA LEU A 209 -4.13 53.36 -19.06
C LEU A 209 -2.87 53.07 -18.23
N PRO A 210 -3.01 52.96 -16.89
CA PRO A 210 -1.89 52.65 -16.01
C PRO A 210 -1.34 51.26 -16.32
N SER A 211 -0.05 51.03 -16.01
CA SER A 211 0.60 49.73 -16.23
C SER A 211 -0.10 48.56 -15.54
N SER A 212 -0.81 48.80 -14.43
CA SER A 212 -1.60 47.79 -13.72
C SER A 212 -2.85 47.33 -14.47
N ALA A 213 -3.36 48.11 -15.42
CA ALA A 213 -4.48 47.73 -16.29
C ALA A 213 -4.06 46.79 -17.43
N TRP A 214 -2.76 46.56 -17.61
CA TRP A 214 -2.21 45.75 -18.69
C TRP A 214 -1.71 44.40 -18.18
N GLU A 215 -2.32 43.32 -18.66
CA GLU A 215 -1.86 41.96 -18.39
C GLU A 215 -1.01 41.44 -19.54
N LEU A 216 0.14 40.83 -19.23
CA LEU A 216 0.98 40.18 -20.21
C LEU A 216 0.35 38.87 -20.72
N TYR A 217 0.23 38.73 -22.03
CA TYR A 217 -0.46 37.59 -22.65
C TYR A 217 0.40 36.84 -23.67
N GLY A 218 1.16 37.54 -24.50
CA GLY A 218 1.93 36.93 -25.58
C GLY A 218 3.35 37.46 -25.66
N GLY A 219 4.18 36.69 -26.35
CA GLY A 219 5.58 37.00 -26.63
C GLY A 219 6.14 36.03 -27.69
N PRO A 220 7.42 36.18 -28.05
CA PRO A 220 8.15 35.35 -29.02
C PRO A 220 8.04 33.85 -28.77
N GLU A 221 8.14 33.48 -27.50
CA GLU A 221 8.11 32.11 -27.04
C GLU A 221 7.09 32.01 -25.92
N CYS A 222 6.50 30.82 -25.79
CA CYS A 222 5.44 30.61 -24.84
C CYS A 222 5.55 29.22 -24.22
N HIS A 223 5.47 29.16 -22.89
CA HIS A 223 5.57 27.92 -22.13
C HIS A 223 4.28 27.64 -21.37
N TRP A 224 3.70 26.48 -21.62
CA TRP A 224 2.57 25.99 -20.82
C TRP A 224 3.05 25.61 -19.43
N LYS A 225 2.55 26.32 -18.42
CA LYS A 225 2.82 25.93 -17.03
C LYS A 225 2.09 24.63 -16.73
N MET A 226 2.70 23.89 -15.81
CA MET A 226 2.25 22.57 -15.40
C MET A 226 0.79 22.52 -14.89
N TYR A 227 0.32 23.61 -14.26
CA TYR A 227 -1.01 23.75 -13.67
C TYR A 227 -1.85 24.86 -14.30
N SER A 228 -1.44 25.40 -15.45
CA SER A 228 -2.21 26.43 -16.14
C SER A 228 -2.54 25.97 -17.55
N ALA A 229 -3.77 26.20 -17.96
CA ALA A 229 -4.18 26.11 -19.35
C ALA A 229 -3.72 27.35 -20.15
N ARG A 230 -3.28 28.42 -19.46
CA ARG A 230 -2.70 29.61 -20.07
C ARG A 230 -1.22 29.39 -20.38
N CYS A 231 -0.86 29.73 -21.60
CA CYS A 231 0.52 29.77 -22.01
C CYS A 231 1.21 31.03 -21.44
N HIS A 232 2.37 30.86 -20.80
CA HIS A 232 3.13 31.96 -20.23
C HIS A 232 4.19 32.46 -21.20
N PRO A 233 4.10 33.72 -21.65
CA PRO A 233 5.06 34.26 -22.59
C PRO A 233 6.43 34.46 -21.94
N VAL A 234 7.48 34.11 -22.68
CA VAL A 234 8.87 34.30 -22.30
C VAL A 234 9.52 35.21 -23.34
N ALA A 235 9.84 36.44 -22.92
CA ALA A 235 10.47 37.45 -23.77
C ALA A 235 12.00 37.41 -23.65
N ARG A 236 12.59 36.23 -23.88
CA ARG A 236 14.05 36.04 -23.80
C ARG A 236 14.70 35.67 -25.12
N LYS A 237 13.92 35.16 -26.07
CA LYS A 237 14.42 34.63 -27.33
C LYS A 237 13.81 35.39 -28.49
N GLU A 238 14.63 35.66 -29.50
CA GLU A 238 14.19 36.35 -30.72
C GLU A 238 13.29 35.40 -31.54
N TYR A 239 12.15 35.94 -31.98
CA TYR A 239 11.22 35.28 -32.89
C TYR A 239 11.68 35.49 -34.33
N ASN A 240 11.66 34.43 -35.13
CA ASN A 240 12.03 34.52 -36.53
C ASN A 240 10.87 35.05 -37.37
N THR A 241 10.63 36.37 -37.29
CA THR A 241 9.61 37.05 -38.09
C THR A 241 9.91 36.88 -39.58
N SER A 242 8.89 36.54 -40.37
CA SER A 242 8.99 36.30 -41.80
C SER A 242 9.39 37.58 -42.52
N ARG A 243 10.25 37.47 -43.54
CA ARG A 243 10.59 38.63 -44.39
C ARG A 243 9.49 38.92 -45.41
N THR A 244 8.61 37.96 -45.69
CA THR A 244 7.46 38.17 -46.59
C THR A 244 6.57 39.28 -46.03
N ARG A 245 6.33 40.32 -46.85
CA ARG A 245 5.48 41.47 -46.48
C ARG A 245 4.01 41.04 -46.39
N ASN A 246 3.25 41.67 -45.48
CA ASN A 246 1.86 41.31 -45.16
C ASN A 246 1.67 39.82 -44.76
N TYR A 247 2.74 39.15 -44.33
CA TYR A 247 2.67 37.77 -43.84
C TYR A 247 2.04 37.75 -42.45
N THR A 248 1.10 36.84 -42.23
CA THR A 248 0.38 36.74 -40.95
C THR A 248 1.04 35.72 -40.04
N HIS A 249 1.61 36.19 -38.93
CA HIS A 249 2.10 35.35 -37.85
C HIS A 249 0.98 35.10 -36.83
N MET A 250 0.64 33.84 -36.62
CA MET A 250 -0.42 33.42 -35.70
C MET A 250 0.16 32.76 -34.46
N PHE A 251 -0.39 33.12 -33.31
CA PHE A 251 -0.06 32.57 -32.00
C PHE A 251 -1.33 31.99 -31.38
N ASP A 252 -1.47 30.67 -31.52
CA ASP A 252 -2.58 29.93 -30.92
C ASP A 252 -2.21 29.53 -29.50
N HIS A 253 -2.89 30.11 -28.51
CA HIS A 253 -2.67 29.81 -27.10
C HIS A 253 -3.68 28.80 -26.55
N ARG A 254 -4.42 28.09 -27.42
CA ARG A 254 -5.23 26.95 -26.98
C ARG A 254 -4.36 25.99 -26.18
N SER A 255 -4.83 25.67 -24.98
CA SER A 255 -4.23 24.61 -24.17
C SER A 255 -4.19 23.33 -25.00
N PRO A 256 -3.03 22.65 -25.10
CA PRO A 256 -2.96 21.35 -25.73
C PRO A 256 -3.98 20.40 -25.09
N TRP A 257 -4.60 19.54 -25.89
CA TRP A 257 -5.64 18.63 -25.43
C TRP A 257 -5.18 17.71 -24.29
N PHE A 258 -3.89 17.38 -24.21
CA PHE A 258 -3.36 16.53 -23.13
C PHE A 258 -3.36 17.24 -21.76
N HIS A 259 -3.49 18.57 -21.69
CA HIS A 259 -3.73 19.29 -20.44
C HIS A 259 -5.18 19.10 -19.94
N THR A 260 -6.14 18.82 -20.82
CA THR A 260 -7.52 18.53 -20.39
C THR A 260 -7.70 17.11 -19.84
N LEU A 261 -6.68 16.24 -19.97
CA LEU A 261 -6.70 14.88 -19.41
C LEU A 261 -6.80 14.84 -17.88
N HIS A 262 -6.54 15.94 -17.17
CA HIS A 262 -6.69 16.01 -15.71
C HIS A 262 -8.10 15.65 -15.22
N GLY A 263 -9.15 16.03 -15.97
CA GLY A 263 -10.53 15.70 -15.63
C GLY A 263 -10.78 14.19 -15.66
N PRO A 264 -10.60 13.53 -16.82
CA PRO A 264 -10.71 12.08 -16.96
C PRO A 264 -9.83 11.31 -15.96
N VAL A 265 -8.60 11.77 -15.71
CA VAL A 265 -7.69 11.17 -14.71
C VAL A 265 -8.31 11.20 -13.32
N THR A 266 -8.83 12.36 -12.89
CA THR A 266 -9.42 12.50 -11.57
C THR A 266 -10.65 11.61 -11.43
N PHE A 267 -11.48 11.52 -12.46
CA PHE A 267 -12.63 10.61 -12.48
C PHE A 267 -12.21 9.14 -12.40
N ALA A 268 -11.18 8.74 -13.15
CA ALA A 268 -10.65 7.38 -13.12
C ALA A 268 -10.11 7.02 -11.72
N ILE A 269 -9.34 7.91 -11.07
CA ILE A 269 -8.86 7.69 -9.70
C ILE A 269 -10.06 7.55 -8.74
N SER A 270 -11.02 8.46 -8.82
CA SER A 270 -12.19 8.45 -7.94
C SER A 270 -12.99 7.16 -8.07
N SER A 271 -13.19 6.68 -9.29
CA SER A 271 -13.81 5.39 -9.59
C SER A 271 -13.04 4.23 -8.92
N HIS A 272 -11.72 4.18 -9.09
CA HIS A 272 -10.89 3.11 -8.54
C HIS A 272 -10.85 3.11 -7.00
N PHE A 273 -10.76 4.28 -6.36
CA PHE A 273 -10.82 4.39 -4.90
C PHE A 273 -12.20 4.00 -4.35
N THR A 274 -13.27 4.39 -5.03
CA THR A 274 -14.65 3.97 -4.68
C THR A 274 -14.80 2.45 -4.79
N LEU A 275 -14.34 1.85 -5.90
CA LEU A 275 -14.37 0.40 -6.10
C LEU A 275 -13.49 -0.33 -5.09
N THR A 276 -12.32 0.22 -4.74
CA THR A 276 -11.47 -0.33 -3.68
C THR A 276 -12.18 -0.36 -2.34
N ALA A 277 -12.82 0.75 -1.96
CA ALA A 277 -13.59 0.84 -0.72
C ALA A 277 -14.79 -0.12 -0.72
N LEU A 278 -15.54 -0.18 -1.83
CA LEU A 278 -16.70 -1.06 -2.01
C LEU A 278 -16.30 -2.53 -1.92
N MET A 279 -15.26 -2.95 -2.64
CA MET A 279 -14.76 -4.34 -2.56
C MET A 279 -14.23 -4.67 -1.15
N GLY A 280 -13.61 -3.70 -0.49
CA GLY A 280 -13.20 -3.80 0.91
C GLY A 280 -14.39 -4.04 1.85
N TRP A 281 -15.47 -3.29 1.67
CA TRP A 281 -16.72 -3.44 2.42
C TRP A 281 -17.36 -4.81 2.13
N MET A 282 -17.42 -5.22 0.86
CA MET A 282 -17.88 -6.55 0.44
C MET A 282 -16.94 -7.69 0.86
N LYS A 283 -15.92 -7.42 1.68
CA LYS A 283 -15.01 -8.43 2.23
C LYS A 283 -14.23 -9.19 1.14
N LYS A 284 -13.95 -8.53 0.01
CA LYS A 284 -13.17 -9.07 -1.11
C LYS A 284 -11.79 -8.39 -1.22
N PRO A 285 -10.82 -8.69 -0.33
CA PRO A 285 -9.55 -7.98 -0.25
C PRO A 285 -8.67 -8.13 -1.50
N VAL A 286 -8.79 -9.26 -2.22
CA VAL A 286 -8.07 -9.47 -3.48
C VAL A 286 -8.61 -8.55 -4.58
N ALA A 287 -9.93 -8.41 -4.68
CA ALA A 287 -10.56 -7.50 -5.63
C ALA A 287 -10.29 -6.03 -5.26
N ALA A 288 -10.34 -5.69 -3.97
CA ALA A 288 -9.97 -4.35 -3.48
C ALA A 288 -8.51 -4.01 -3.86
N LYS A 289 -7.58 -4.93 -3.64
CA LYS A 289 -6.19 -4.79 -4.08
C LYS A 289 -6.08 -4.62 -5.60
N PHE A 290 -6.87 -5.35 -6.38
CA PHE A 290 -6.88 -5.21 -7.83
C PHE A 290 -7.27 -3.80 -8.26
N PHE A 291 -8.37 -3.26 -7.75
CA PHE A 291 -8.78 -1.88 -8.08
C PHE A 291 -7.80 -0.82 -7.57
N TRP A 292 -7.19 -1.04 -6.40
CA TRP A 292 -6.11 -0.18 -5.92
C TRP A 292 -4.95 -0.15 -6.92
N VAL A 293 -4.43 -1.32 -7.29
CA VAL A 293 -3.27 -1.43 -8.20
C VAL A 293 -3.61 -0.93 -9.60
N SER A 294 -4.78 -1.30 -10.15
CA SER A 294 -5.19 -0.84 -11.47
C SER A 294 -5.38 0.67 -11.51
N GLY A 295 -5.88 1.27 -10.43
CA GLY A 295 -6.00 2.73 -10.30
C GLY A 295 -4.65 3.44 -10.45
N TYR A 296 -3.61 2.97 -9.75
CA TYR A 296 -2.26 3.52 -9.88
C TYR A 296 -1.62 3.20 -11.25
N LEU A 297 -1.87 2.04 -11.85
CA LEU A 297 -1.38 1.75 -13.21
C LEU A 297 -2.00 2.68 -14.25
N VAL A 298 -3.32 2.86 -14.22
CA VAL A 298 -4.04 3.77 -15.13
C VAL A 298 -3.55 5.19 -14.93
N LEU A 299 -3.44 5.64 -13.68
CA LEU A 299 -2.94 6.97 -13.35
C LEU A 299 -1.51 7.19 -13.87
N GLY A 300 -0.61 6.27 -13.56
CA GLY A 300 0.79 6.35 -13.99
C GLY A 300 0.91 6.31 -15.51
N GLY A 301 0.13 5.46 -16.18
CA GLY A 301 0.07 5.37 -17.64
C GLY A 301 -0.40 6.67 -18.28
N ILE A 302 -1.47 7.30 -17.78
CA ILE A 302 -1.95 8.59 -18.32
C ILE A 302 -0.92 9.70 -18.08
N ILE A 303 -0.25 9.72 -16.92
CA ILE A 303 0.80 10.72 -16.64
C ILE A 303 2.01 10.54 -17.55
N LEU A 304 2.45 9.30 -17.80
CA LEU A 304 3.52 9.02 -18.76
C LEU A 304 3.12 9.38 -20.18
N PHE A 305 1.89 9.08 -20.57
CA PHE A 305 1.36 9.50 -21.87
C PHE A 305 1.35 11.03 -21.98
N LYS A 306 0.94 11.75 -20.92
CA LYS A 306 1.05 13.21 -20.85
C LYS A 306 2.51 13.69 -20.99
N ALA A 307 3.46 13.01 -20.34
CA ALA A 307 4.88 13.32 -20.45
C ALA A 307 5.39 13.17 -21.89
N LEU A 308 5.00 12.07 -22.55
CA LEU A 308 5.32 11.80 -23.95
C LEU A 308 4.75 12.90 -24.86
N MET A 309 3.45 13.19 -24.75
CA MET A 309 2.83 14.25 -25.56
C MET A 309 3.49 15.61 -25.30
N HIS A 310 3.76 15.96 -24.05
CA HIS A 310 4.44 17.21 -23.71
C HIS A 310 5.84 17.28 -24.34
N SER A 311 6.60 16.17 -24.32
CA SER A 311 7.91 16.08 -24.97
C SER A 311 7.83 16.25 -26.49
N CYS A 312 6.78 15.73 -27.14
CA CYS A 312 6.58 15.88 -28.58
C CYS A 312 6.24 17.33 -29.00
N PHE A 313 5.57 18.10 -28.14
CA PHE A 313 5.13 19.46 -28.46
C PHE A 313 6.05 20.56 -27.90
N THR A 314 6.92 20.25 -26.95
CA THR A 314 7.79 21.25 -26.31
C THR A 314 9.24 20.76 -26.28
N SER A 315 9.70 20.20 -25.16
CA SER A 315 11.02 19.62 -25.01
C SER A 315 10.97 18.43 -24.05
N LEU A 316 11.92 17.51 -24.18
CA LEU A 316 12.06 16.40 -23.23
C LEU A 316 12.24 16.91 -21.80
N ALA A 317 12.98 18.00 -21.65
CA ALA A 317 13.41 18.48 -20.36
C ALA A 317 12.28 19.25 -19.62
N SER A 318 11.38 19.93 -20.33
CA SER A 318 10.13 20.46 -19.76
C SER A 318 9.14 19.36 -19.35
N SER A 319 9.27 18.16 -19.90
CA SER A 319 8.46 16.99 -19.53
C SER A 319 9.00 16.18 -18.33
N PHE A 320 10.19 16.52 -17.83
CA PHE A 320 10.93 15.72 -16.83
C PHE A 320 10.11 15.35 -15.60
N TYR A 321 9.38 16.32 -15.02
CA TYR A 321 8.53 16.06 -13.85
C TYR A 321 7.51 14.94 -14.14
N TRP A 322 6.86 14.98 -15.30
CA TRP A 322 5.79 14.04 -15.63
C TRP A 322 6.34 12.63 -15.83
N TRP A 323 7.55 12.49 -16.39
CA TRP A 323 8.25 11.20 -16.44
C TRP A 323 8.50 10.62 -15.06
N VAL A 324 9.08 11.42 -14.15
CA VAL A 324 9.39 10.99 -12.78
C VAL A 324 8.11 10.65 -12.00
N SER A 325 7.10 11.51 -12.08
CA SER A 325 5.81 11.31 -11.40
C SER A 325 5.07 10.08 -11.93
N GLY A 326 4.98 9.90 -13.26
CA GLY A 326 4.30 8.76 -13.87
C GLY A 326 5.01 7.44 -13.54
N SER A 327 6.33 7.42 -13.64
CA SER A 327 7.14 6.22 -13.38
C SER A 327 7.08 5.81 -11.90
N SER A 328 7.14 6.77 -10.98
CA SER A 328 7.02 6.47 -9.55
C SER A 328 5.61 5.98 -9.17
N ILE A 329 4.55 6.50 -9.80
CA ILE A 329 3.19 5.99 -9.60
C ILE A 329 3.06 4.54 -10.08
N ILE A 330 3.64 4.19 -11.23
CA ILE A 330 3.71 2.79 -11.68
C ILE A 330 4.53 1.95 -10.68
N GLY A 331 5.60 2.51 -10.13
CA GLY A 331 6.37 1.88 -9.05
C GLY A 331 5.52 1.56 -7.82
N ILE A 332 4.59 2.44 -7.42
CA ILE A 332 3.61 2.15 -6.35
C ILE A 332 2.77 0.94 -6.76
N ALA A 333 2.16 0.94 -7.94
CA ALA A 333 1.32 -0.17 -8.42
C ALA A 333 2.07 -1.51 -8.43
N VAL A 334 3.28 -1.55 -9.00
CA VAL A 334 4.11 -2.76 -9.07
C VAL A 334 4.49 -3.24 -7.67
N THR A 335 4.89 -2.32 -6.78
CA THR A 335 5.21 -2.64 -5.39
C THR A 335 3.99 -3.15 -4.64
N SER A 336 2.83 -2.52 -4.81
CA SER A 336 1.55 -2.96 -4.26
C SER A 336 1.17 -4.36 -4.73
N TRP A 337 1.38 -4.67 -6.01
CA TRP A 337 1.04 -5.98 -6.56
C TRP A 337 1.95 -7.09 -6.02
N PHE A 338 3.27 -6.92 -6.18
CA PHE A 338 4.24 -7.99 -5.95
C PHE A 338 4.89 -7.99 -4.57
N LYS A 339 5.00 -6.84 -3.90
CA LYS A 339 5.75 -6.66 -2.66
C LYS A 339 5.04 -5.68 -1.70
N GLU A 340 3.80 -6.02 -1.40
CA GLU A 340 2.85 -5.17 -0.67
C GLU A 340 3.40 -4.56 0.63
N ARG A 341 4.22 -5.31 1.38
CA ARG A 341 4.91 -4.83 2.59
C ARG A 341 5.75 -3.55 2.42
N TYR A 342 6.21 -3.26 1.20
CA TYR A 342 7.03 -2.07 0.93
C TYR A 342 6.23 -0.86 0.47
N VAL A 343 4.91 -0.99 0.31
CA VAL A 343 4.06 0.09 -0.23
C VAL A 343 4.19 1.37 0.60
N MET A 344 4.15 1.26 1.94
CA MET A 344 4.25 2.45 2.80
C MET A 344 5.58 3.18 2.62
N HIS A 345 6.68 2.45 2.57
CA HIS A 345 8.01 3.02 2.30
C HIS A 345 8.09 3.64 0.91
N PHE A 346 7.48 2.98 -0.08
CA PHE A 346 7.46 3.46 -1.45
C PHE A 346 6.60 4.72 -1.61
N LEU A 347 5.52 4.88 -0.85
CA LEU A 347 4.72 6.11 -0.81
C LEU A 347 5.55 7.31 -0.33
N VAL A 348 6.40 7.12 0.69
CA VAL A 348 7.35 8.16 1.14
C VAL A 348 8.34 8.49 0.03
N PHE A 349 8.94 7.45 -0.56
CA PHE A 349 9.88 7.62 -1.67
C PHE A 349 9.25 8.39 -2.84
N HIS A 350 8.02 8.05 -3.23
CA HIS A 350 7.27 8.75 -4.27
C HIS A 350 7.03 10.23 -3.91
N ALA A 351 6.64 10.54 -2.67
CA ALA A 351 6.40 11.91 -2.24
C ALA A 351 7.70 12.75 -2.26
N CYS A 352 8.83 12.19 -1.79
CA CYS A 352 10.13 12.85 -1.86
C CYS A 352 10.59 13.04 -3.31
N LEU A 353 10.47 12.00 -4.14
CA LEU A 353 10.92 12.02 -5.53
C LEU A 353 10.11 13.02 -6.38
N THR A 354 8.79 13.09 -6.20
CA THR A 354 7.94 14.06 -6.90
C THR A 354 8.17 15.49 -6.42
N SER A 355 8.42 15.68 -5.11
CA SER A 355 8.82 16.98 -4.56
C SER A 355 10.15 17.46 -5.11
N PHE A 356 11.14 16.58 -5.20
CA PHE A 356 12.42 16.90 -5.83
C PHE A 356 12.23 17.25 -7.31
N ALA A 357 11.48 16.43 -8.05
CA ALA A 357 11.26 16.63 -9.48
C ALA A 357 10.55 17.95 -9.79
N ILE A 358 9.56 18.37 -8.99
CA ILE A 358 8.85 19.63 -9.25
C ILE A 358 9.71 20.84 -8.95
N ASN A 359 10.55 20.77 -7.92
CA ASN A 359 11.44 21.87 -7.55
C ASN A 359 12.57 22.00 -8.56
N LEU A 360 13.13 20.88 -9.03
CA LEU A 360 14.11 20.89 -10.10
C LEU A 360 13.52 21.47 -11.40
N TYR A 361 12.29 21.08 -11.76
CA TYR A 361 11.57 21.67 -12.89
C TYR A 361 11.31 23.17 -12.71
N SER A 362 10.83 23.59 -11.54
CA SER A 362 10.55 25.01 -11.24
C SER A 362 11.81 25.87 -11.32
N TRP A 363 12.91 25.39 -10.75
CA TRP A 363 14.20 26.07 -10.74
C TRP A 363 14.81 26.17 -12.14
N LEU A 364 14.92 25.04 -12.87
CA LEU A 364 15.56 25.01 -14.19
C LEU A 364 14.73 25.72 -15.28
N TYR A 365 13.39 25.58 -15.27
CA TYR A 365 12.55 26.03 -16.39
C TYR A 365 11.79 27.32 -16.12
N LEU A 366 11.27 27.50 -14.91
CA LEU A 366 10.41 28.64 -14.63
C LEU A 366 11.17 29.81 -14.01
N GLY A 367 12.39 29.58 -13.50
CA GLY A 367 13.11 30.57 -12.70
C GLY A 367 12.32 31.01 -11.47
N LEU A 368 11.37 30.18 -11.03
CA LEU A 368 10.53 30.43 -9.85
C LEU A 368 11.17 29.75 -8.65
N GLY A 369 10.92 30.32 -7.46
CA GLY A 369 11.37 29.74 -6.19
C GLY A 369 10.79 28.34 -5.90
N LEU A 370 11.08 27.84 -4.70
CA LEU A 370 10.61 26.54 -4.22
C LEU A 370 9.10 26.40 -4.40
N LYS A 371 8.68 25.34 -5.08
CA LYS A 371 7.28 24.96 -5.24
C LYS A 371 7.02 23.63 -4.57
N ILE A 372 5.97 23.60 -3.77
CA ILE A 372 5.52 22.39 -3.10
C ILE A 372 4.45 21.76 -3.99
N PRO A 373 4.59 20.49 -4.44
CA PRO A 373 3.52 19.84 -5.22
C PRO A 373 2.28 19.68 -4.36
N ASP A 374 1.09 20.02 -4.86
CA ASP A 374 -0.17 19.99 -4.08
C ASP A 374 -0.42 18.69 -3.30
N THR A 375 0.01 17.55 -3.84
CA THR A 375 -0.23 16.22 -3.24
C THR A 375 0.87 15.78 -2.27
N ALA A 376 2.08 16.33 -2.37
CA ALA A 376 3.21 15.86 -1.57
C ALA A 376 3.10 16.23 -0.08
N PRO A 377 2.68 17.44 0.34
CA PRO A 377 2.46 17.76 1.74
C PRO A 377 1.46 16.83 2.38
N PHE A 378 0.38 16.50 1.67
CA PHE A 378 -0.63 15.60 2.21
C PHE A 378 -0.08 14.20 2.41
N LEU A 379 0.68 13.66 1.45
CA LEU A 379 1.32 12.35 1.58
C LEU A 379 2.40 12.35 2.67
N ILE A 380 3.26 13.36 2.71
CA ILE A 380 4.33 13.52 3.72
C ILE A 380 3.70 13.67 5.10
N PHE A 381 2.70 14.54 5.26
CA PHE A 381 1.98 14.73 6.52
C PHE A 381 1.29 13.43 6.97
N SER A 382 0.60 12.74 6.06
CA SER A 382 -0.05 11.45 6.37
C SER A 382 0.97 10.41 6.84
N VAL A 383 2.13 10.34 6.18
CA VAL A 383 3.25 9.47 6.57
C VAL A 383 3.83 9.89 7.92
N LEU A 384 4.03 11.19 8.17
CA LEU A 384 4.58 11.70 9.42
C LEU A 384 3.63 11.43 10.59
N VAL A 385 2.35 11.76 10.45
CA VAL A 385 1.30 11.44 11.44
C VAL A 385 1.31 9.94 11.73
N TRP A 386 1.42 9.11 10.69
CA TRP A 386 1.49 7.66 10.86
C TRP A 386 2.78 7.18 11.56
N VAL A 387 3.95 7.71 11.21
CA VAL A 387 5.22 7.39 11.87
C VAL A 387 5.19 7.81 13.34
N VAL A 388 4.70 9.02 13.63
CA VAL A 388 4.56 9.53 15.01
C VAL A 388 3.58 8.68 15.80
N TYR A 389 2.40 8.37 15.23
CA TYR A 389 1.42 7.48 15.85
C TYR A 389 2.01 6.11 16.21
N ASN A 390 2.78 5.51 15.29
CA ASN A 390 3.45 4.25 15.55
C ASN A 390 4.52 4.35 16.64
N LYS A 391 5.28 5.45 16.68
CA LYS A 391 6.24 5.69 17.75
C LYS A 391 5.56 5.84 19.11
N ILE A 392 4.40 6.50 19.16
CA ILE A 392 3.58 6.62 20.38
C ILE A 392 3.08 5.24 20.83
N ILE A 393 2.55 4.41 19.92
CA ILE A 393 2.10 3.05 20.27
C ILE A 393 3.27 2.21 20.77
N LEU A 394 4.39 2.21 20.06
CA LEU A 394 5.58 1.45 20.47
C LEU A 394 6.09 1.93 21.83
N TYR A 395 6.10 3.24 22.06
CA TYR A 395 6.48 3.80 23.36
C TYR A 395 5.54 3.32 24.47
N ARG A 396 4.22 3.34 24.27
CA ARG A 396 3.24 2.82 25.24
C ARG A 396 3.46 1.34 25.51
N ALA A 397 3.62 0.53 24.48
CA ALA A 397 3.92 -0.89 24.62
C ALA A 397 5.24 -1.12 25.40
N TRP A 398 6.27 -0.30 25.15
CA TRP A 398 7.54 -0.35 25.90
C TRP A 398 7.38 0.03 27.37
N GLN A 399 6.51 0.99 27.68
CA GLN A 399 6.21 1.38 29.05
C GLN A 399 5.47 0.25 29.79
N GLU A 400 4.51 -0.40 29.14
CA GLU A 400 3.77 -1.54 29.72
C GLU A 400 4.68 -2.73 30.07
N ILE A 401 5.74 -2.96 29.29
CA ILE A 401 6.70 -4.04 29.55
C ILE A 401 7.94 -3.59 30.32
N ALA A 402 8.04 -2.32 30.72
CA ALA A 402 9.28 -1.78 31.30
C ALA A 402 9.60 -2.42 32.66
N GLU A 403 8.59 -2.71 33.47
CA GLU A 403 8.76 -3.39 34.76
C GLU A 403 9.15 -4.85 34.57
N ASP A 404 8.44 -5.56 33.69
CA ASP A 404 8.79 -6.94 33.31
C ASP A 404 10.22 -7.01 32.79
N TRP A 405 10.62 -6.07 31.94
CA TRP A 405 11.98 -6.02 31.39
C TRP A 405 13.02 -5.83 32.50
N LYS A 406 12.80 -4.90 33.44
CA LYS A 406 13.69 -4.76 34.61
C LYS A 406 13.76 -6.05 35.43
N HIS A 407 12.63 -6.73 35.61
CA HIS A 407 12.59 -8.00 36.33
C HIS A 407 13.37 -9.09 35.61
N TYR A 408 13.20 -9.22 34.28
CA TYR A 408 13.98 -10.15 33.45
C TYR A 408 15.47 -9.83 33.45
N ASP A 409 15.87 -8.57 33.35
CA ASP A 409 17.28 -8.17 33.39
C ASP A 409 17.90 -8.46 34.77
N ALA A 410 17.18 -8.17 35.85
CA ALA A 410 17.63 -8.49 37.21
C ALA A 410 17.78 -10.00 37.41
N LEU A 411 16.81 -10.79 36.94
CA LEU A 411 16.85 -12.25 37.00
C LEU A 411 17.99 -12.80 36.15
N THR A 412 18.16 -12.31 34.93
CA THR A 412 19.25 -12.73 34.03
C THR A 412 20.61 -12.40 34.65
N THR A 413 20.76 -11.21 35.24
CA THR A 413 22.00 -10.82 35.93
C THR A 413 22.26 -11.73 37.13
N ARG A 414 21.21 -12.08 37.89
CA ARG A 414 21.33 -13.02 39.02
C ARG A 414 21.78 -14.40 38.56
N LEU A 415 21.15 -14.96 37.53
CA LEU A 415 21.50 -16.26 36.95
C LEU A 415 22.93 -16.28 36.38
N MET A 416 23.39 -15.18 35.78
CA MET A 416 24.75 -15.08 35.23
C MET A 416 25.83 -14.92 36.32
N ASN A 417 25.47 -14.45 37.51
CA ASN A 417 26.40 -14.29 38.63
C ASN A 417 26.55 -15.58 39.45
N ASP A 418 25.60 -16.50 39.35
CA ASP A 418 25.70 -17.81 39.99
C ASP A 418 26.53 -18.75 39.07
N PRO A 419 27.67 -19.28 39.55
CA PRO A 419 28.56 -20.09 38.73
C PRO A 419 27.91 -21.37 38.21
N ASP A 420 27.01 -21.99 38.99
CA ASP A 420 26.35 -23.23 38.61
C ASP A 420 25.34 -22.98 37.48
N ASP A 421 24.54 -21.92 37.61
CA ASP A 421 23.59 -21.48 36.58
C ASP A 421 24.31 -20.99 35.32
N SER A 422 25.42 -20.25 35.45
CA SER A 422 26.23 -19.82 34.32
C SER A 422 26.76 -21.01 33.50
N GLN A 423 27.20 -22.08 34.16
CA GLN A 423 27.64 -23.31 33.50
C GLN A 423 26.47 -23.96 32.75
N SER A 424 25.29 -24.06 33.36
CA SER A 424 24.10 -24.58 32.69
C SER A 424 23.67 -23.73 31.49
N ILE A 425 23.78 -22.40 31.55
CA ILE A 425 23.51 -21.51 30.40
C ILE A 425 24.47 -21.81 29.25
N GLU A 426 25.76 -22.01 29.55
CA GLU A 426 26.76 -22.33 28.54
C GLU A 426 26.45 -23.68 27.86
N SER A 427 26.14 -24.72 28.64
CA SER A 427 25.74 -26.03 28.13
C SER A 427 24.46 -25.97 27.29
N ILE A 428 23.44 -25.21 27.72
CA ILE A 428 22.21 -24.98 26.93
C ILE A 428 22.54 -24.27 25.61
N SER A 429 23.45 -23.30 25.63
CA SER A 429 23.91 -22.60 24.41
C SER A 429 24.64 -23.55 23.46
N GLU A 430 25.49 -24.45 23.97
CA GLU A 430 26.16 -25.48 23.16
C GLU A 430 25.17 -26.47 22.57
N LEU A 431 24.23 -26.97 23.36
CA LEU A 431 23.15 -27.84 22.91
C LEU A 431 22.28 -27.18 21.84
N SER A 432 21.95 -25.90 22.02
CA SER A 432 21.21 -25.12 21.01
C SER A 432 22.01 -24.95 19.71
N LYS A 433 23.35 -24.88 19.77
CA LYS A 433 24.20 -24.83 18.57
C LYS A 433 24.26 -26.19 17.89
N SER A 434 24.41 -27.28 18.64
CA SER A 434 24.54 -28.65 18.12
C SER A 434 23.26 -29.14 17.43
N LEU A 435 22.09 -28.86 18.01
CA LEU A 435 20.78 -29.13 17.41
C LEU A 435 20.52 -28.31 16.14
N GLY A 436 21.42 -27.39 15.81
CA GLY A 436 21.18 -26.40 14.79
C GLY A 436 19.93 -25.58 15.10
N ALA A 437 19.48 -25.48 16.35
CA ALA A 437 18.33 -24.66 16.73
C ALA A 437 18.60 -23.20 16.37
N GLY A 438 19.85 -22.74 16.50
CA GLY A 438 20.29 -21.45 15.94
C GLY A 438 20.19 -21.37 14.42
N ARG A 439 20.41 -22.46 13.67
CA ARG A 439 20.22 -22.56 12.21
C ARG A 439 18.78 -22.77 11.78
N LEU A 440 17.92 -23.41 12.57
CA LEU A 440 16.49 -23.60 12.33
C LEU A 440 15.75 -22.34 12.73
N LEU A 441 15.95 -21.76 13.91
CA LEU A 441 15.44 -20.42 14.28
C LEU A 441 16.00 -19.34 13.37
N SER A 442 17.29 -19.35 13.01
CA SER A 442 17.80 -18.43 11.98
C SER A 442 17.42 -18.87 10.57
N GLN A 443 17.04 -20.10 10.24
CA GLN A 443 16.38 -20.43 8.97
C GLN A 443 14.89 -20.14 9.04
N TYR A 444 14.21 -20.03 10.18
CA TYR A 444 12.82 -19.62 10.26
C TYR A 444 12.76 -18.08 10.26
N GLN A 445 13.66 -17.43 11.00
CA GLN A 445 13.91 -15.99 10.99
C GLN A 445 14.65 -15.53 9.73
N ALA A 446 15.50 -16.34 9.10
CA ALA A 446 16.15 -16.05 7.82
C ALA A 446 15.54 -16.76 6.62
N ILE A 447 14.59 -17.68 6.69
CA ILE A 447 13.67 -17.93 5.55
C ILE A 447 12.58 -16.86 5.58
N SER A 448 12.27 -16.25 6.72
CA SER A 448 11.56 -14.96 6.74
C SER A 448 12.45 -13.74 6.39
N ARG A 449 13.79 -13.82 6.51
CA ARG A 449 14.77 -12.78 6.08
C ARG A 449 15.55 -13.00 4.76
N TYR A 450 15.57 -14.18 4.15
CA TYR A 450 16.41 -14.60 2.99
C TYR A 450 15.54 -15.10 1.82
N ARG A 451 14.38 -15.72 2.09
CA ARG A 451 13.23 -15.73 1.15
C ARG A 451 12.58 -14.33 1.01
N ARG A 452 13.22 -13.34 1.63
CA ARG A 452 13.07 -11.89 1.48
C ARG A 452 13.73 -11.40 0.18
N GLY A 453 14.57 -12.20 -0.51
CA GLY A 453 15.33 -11.79 -1.71
C GLY A 453 15.42 -12.74 -2.92
N SER A 454 15.12 -14.05 -2.83
CA SER A 454 15.30 -14.94 -4.01
C SER A 454 14.13 -14.89 -5.01
N ARG A 455 14.41 -14.40 -6.21
CA ARG A 455 13.64 -14.70 -7.44
C ARG A 455 13.53 -16.22 -7.59
N PHE A 456 12.34 -16.79 -7.77
CA PHE A 456 12.04 -17.76 -8.83
C PHE A 456 10.57 -18.21 -8.82
N SER A 457 10.00 -18.17 -10.02
CA SER A 457 8.91 -18.98 -10.59
C SER A 457 7.83 -19.55 -9.66
N PHE A 458 6.66 -18.95 -9.78
CA PHE A 458 5.35 -19.49 -9.45
C PHE A 458 5.11 -20.85 -10.17
N LYS A 459 5.58 -21.97 -9.60
CA LYS A 459 5.23 -23.31 -10.12
C LYS A 459 4.91 -24.40 -9.09
N SER A 460 4.86 -24.13 -7.78
CA SER A 460 4.57 -25.23 -6.82
C SER A 460 3.72 -24.91 -5.59
N ALA A 461 3.02 -23.78 -5.55
CA ALA A 461 1.90 -23.60 -4.61
C ALA A 461 0.63 -23.45 -5.45
N GLY A 462 -0.17 -24.52 -5.50
CA GLY A 462 -1.43 -24.59 -6.22
C GLY A 462 -2.51 -23.71 -5.61
N PHE A 463 -2.38 -22.40 -5.80
CA PHE A 463 -3.52 -21.49 -5.89
C PHE A 463 -3.75 -21.20 -7.38
N VAL A 464 -4.18 -22.24 -8.09
CA VAL A 464 -4.83 -22.09 -9.38
C VAL A 464 -6.31 -21.99 -9.05
N VAL A 465 -6.83 -20.75 -9.08
CA VAL A 465 -8.25 -20.56 -9.38
C VAL A 465 -8.43 -21.19 -10.77
N ARG A 466 -8.96 -22.43 -10.81
CA ARG A 466 -9.22 -23.16 -12.04
C ARG A 466 -10.31 -22.41 -12.81
N TYR A 467 -9.92 -21.53 -13.71
CA TYR A 467 -10.77 -21.23 -14.86
C TYR A 467 -10.53 -22.31 -15.92
N PRO A 468 -11.58 -22.94 -16.49
CA PRO A 468 -11.44 -23.97 -17.51
C PRO A 468 -11.07 -23.29 -18.83
N GLY A 469 -9.77 -23.12 -19.08
CA GLY A 469 -9.22 -22.63 -20.34
C GLY A 469 -8.38 -23.69 -21.04
N ILE A 470 -8.50 -23.77 -22.37
CA ILE A 470 -7.89 -24.74 -23.29
C ILE A 470 -6.35 -24.87 -23.13
N LEU A 471 -5.66 -23.83 -22.62
CA LEU A 471 -4.23 -23.86 -22.35
C LEU A 471 -3.81 -24.77 -21.18
N GLY A 472 -4.71 -25.12 -20.26
CA GLY A 472 -4.42 -26.01 -19.13
C GLY A 472 -4.20 -27.48 -19.53
N ALA A 473 -4.79 -27.91 -20.65
CA ALA A 473 -4.67 -29.29 -21.13
C ALA A 473 -3.30 -29.60 -21.75
N LEU A 474 -2.69 -28.63 -22.43
CA LEU A 474 -1.37 -28.79 -23.09
C LEU A 474 -0.20 -28.81 -22.08
N GLY A 475 -0.33 -28.09 -20.96
CA GLY A 475 0.71 -28.05 -19.93
C GLY A 475 0.91 -29.37 -19.17
N ASN A 476 -0.15 -30.17 -19.02
CA ASN A 476 -0.08 -31.46 -18.33
C ASN A 476 0.51 -32.58 -19.22
N MET A 477 0.42 -32.45 -20.54
CA MET A 477 0.95 -33.44 -21.48
C MET A 477 2.49 -33.43 -21.52
N MET A 478 3.13 -32.26 -21.36
CA MET A 478 4.60 -32.16 -21.38
C MET A 478 5.31 -32.54 -20.07
N ILE A 479 4.57 -32.61 -18.95
CA ILE A 479 5.17 -32.97 -17.64
C ILE A 479 5.25 -34.50 -17.47
N SER A 480 4.52 -35.26 -18.28
CA SER A 480 4.46 -36.73 -18.20
C SER A 480 5.66 -37.47 -18.84
N MET A 481 6.65 -36.76 -19.38
CA MET A 481 7.83 -37.35 -20.06
C MET A 481 9.15 -36.92 -19.40
N LYS A 482 9.47 -37.38 -18.17
CA LYS A 482 10.86 -37.51 -17.70
C LYS A 482 11.05 -38.68 -16.71
N PHE A 483 11.65 -39.73 -17.26
CA PHE A 483 12.57 -40.76 -16.73
C PHE A 483 12.27 -41.60 -15.47
N PRO A 484 12.41 -42.94 -15.57
CA PRO A 484 12.38 -43.88 -14.45
C PRO A 484 13.82 -44.17 -13.98
N PHE A 485 14.22 -43.65 -12.82
CA PHE A 485 15.35 -44.21 -12.07
C PHE A 485 14.95 -44.28 -10.60
N GLY A 486 14.98 -45.50 -10.08
CA GLY A 486 14.62 -45.82 -8.70
C GLY A 486 15.58 -45.16 -7.73
N SER A 487 15.08 -44.15 -7.01
CA SER A 487 15.59 -43.81 -5.70
C SER A 487 14.65 -44.41 -4.66
N GLU A 488 15.17 -45.16 -3.71
CA GLU A 488 14.47 -45.51 -2.49
C GLU A 488 13.76 -44.28 -1.94
N LYS A 489 12.43 -44.34 -1.92
CA LYS A 489 11.60 -43.28 -1.35
C LYS A 489 11.84 -43.31 0.16
N ARG A 490 12.85 -42.57 0.65
CA ARG A 490 12.71 -41.91 1.95
C ARG A 490 11.34 -41.27 1.93
N VAL A 491 10.45 -41.73 2.81
CA VAL A 491 9.11 -41.17 2.98
C VAL A 491 9.32 -39.69 3.30
N ARG A 492 9.29 -38.84 2.27
CA ARG A 492 9.32 -37.41 2.48
C ARG A 492 8.10 -37.13 3.33
N PRO A 493 8.24 -36.51 4.52
CA PRO A 493 7.08 -36.16 5.34
C PRO A 493 6.09 -35.46 4.41
N ARG A 494 4.88 -36.01 4.32
CA ARG A 494 3.85 -35.49 3.41
C ARG A 494 3.68 -34.01 3.75
N GLN A 495 4.06 -33.15 2.82
CA GLN A 495 3.96 -31.71 3.01
C GLN A 495 2.51 -31.36 3.36
N ILE A 496 2.30 -30.68 4.48
CA ILE A 496 1.00 -30.16 4.90
C ILE A 496 0.44 -29.28 3.78
N LYS A 497 -0.74 -29.63 3.27
CA LYS A 497 -1.31 -28.98 2.07
C LYS A 497 -2.31 -27.88 2.38
N CYS A 498 -2.98 -27.94 3.53
CA CYS A 498 -4.06 -27.02 3.90
C CYS A 498 -4.21 -26.92 5.42
N PHE A 499 -4.99 -25.93 5.87
CA PHE A 499 -5.18 -25.64 7.29
C PHE A 499 -5.99 -26.72 8.01
N ASP A 500 -7.02 -27.28 7.36
CA ASP A 500 -7.81 -28.40 7.88
C ASP A 500 -6.94 -29.58 8.25
N GLN A 501 -6.04 -29.97 7.33
CA GLN A 501 -5.14 -31.09 7.52
C GLN A 501 -4.23 -30.85 8.73
N LEU A 502 -3.65 -29.66 8.85
CA LEU A 502 -2.75 -29.32 9.95
C LEU A 502 -3.46 -29.30 11.30
N TYR A 503 -4.63 -28.65 11.37
CA TYR A 503 -5.38 -28.53 12.61
C TYR A 503 -5.86 -29.90 13.09
N MET A 504 -6.24 -30.78 12.15
CA MET A 504 -6.62 -32.15 12.47
C MET A 504 -5.43 -32.98 12.99
N GLN A 505 -4.27 -32.85 12.34
CA GLN A 505 -3.04 -33.48 12.80
C GLN A 505 -2.67 -33.02 14.20
N ALA A 506 -2.81 -31.72 14.49
CA ALA A 506 -2.59 -31.17 15.82
C ALA A 506 -3.57 -31.74 16.86
N TYR A 507 -4.85 -31.87 16.51
CA TYR A 507 -5.85 -32.47 17.40
C TYR A 507 -5.51 -33.93 17.77
N LEU A 508 -5.08 -34.73 16.79
CA LEU A 508 -4.65 -36.11 17.05
C LEU A 508 -3.32 -36.21 17.80
N LEU A 509 -2.44 -35.21 17.60
CA LEU A 509 -1.13 -35.16 18.25
C LEU A 509 -1.23 -34.76 19.72
N GLU A 510 -2.23 -33.96 20.10
CA GLU A 510 -2.40 -33.44 21.47
C GLU A 510 -2.24 -34.50 22.58
N PRO A 511 -2.97 -35.63 22.61
CA PRO A 511 -2.82 -36.60 23.70
C PRO A 511 -1.42 -37.25 23.74
N LEU A 512 -0.84 -37.55 22.57
CA LEU A 512 0.51 -38.13 22.48
C LEU A 512 1.58 -37.14 22.93
N PHE A 513 1.41 -35.87 22.54
CA PHE A 513 2.27 -34.77 22.93
C PHE A 513 2.20 -34.55 24.44
N LEU A 514 1.00 -34.50 25.03
CA LEU A 514 0.83 -34.33 26.47
C LEU A 514 1.43 -35.50 27.26
N ASP A 515 1.27 -36.74 26.80
CA ASP A 515 1.90 -37.89 27.44
C ASP A 515 3.44 -37.82 27.40
N LYS A 516 4.02 -37.40 26.27
CA LYS A 516 5.46 -37.16 26.16
C LYS A 516 5.91 -36.03 27.10
N ILE A 517 5.16 -34.93 27.17
CA ILE A 517 5.46 -33.79 28.05
C ILE A 517 5.39 -34.19 29.53
N LYS A 518 4.42 -35.02 29.92
CA LYS A 518 4.31 -35.59 31.28
C LYS A 518 5.54 -36.41 31.63
N ARG A 519 5.99 -37.29 30.72
CA ARG A 519 7.21 -38.10 30.91
C ARG A 519 8.47 -37.23 31.03
N LEU A 520 8.60 -36.22 30.18
CA LEU A 520 9.72 -35.27 30.25
C LEU A 520 9.72 -34.51 31.58
N ALA A 521 8.55 -34.03 32.03
CA ALA A 521 8.42 -33.35 33.32
C ALA A 521 8.69 -34.29 34.50
N GLU A 522 8.29 -35.57 34.44
CA GLU A 522 8.60 -36.57 35.46
C GLU A 522 10.11 -36.75 35.63
N GLN A 523 10.82 -36.87 34.51
CA GLN A 523 12.26 -37.17 34.50
C GLN A 523 13.14 -35.95 34.78
N ALA A 524 12.66 -34.75 34.44
CA ALA A 524 13.37 -33.49 34.64
C ALA A 524 12.93 -32.74 35.91
N GLU A 525 12.09 -33.33 36.76
CA GLU A 525 11.51 -32.66 37.94
C GLU A 525 10.77 -31.35 37.57
N GLY A 526 10.03 -31.38 36.46
CA GLY A 526 9.26 -30.27 35.95
C GLY A 526 7.91 -30.08 36.68
N PHE A 527 7.50 -28.82 36.74
CA PHE A 527 6.27 -28.39 37.39
C PHE A 527 5.18 -28.08 36.37
N PHE A 528 3.93 -28.36 36.78
CA PHE A 528 2.74 -27.88 36.10
C PHE A 528 1.91 -27.00 37.03
N LEU A 529 1.09 -26.15 36.40
CA LEU A 529 0.12 -25.33 37.10
C LEU A 529 -1.10 -26.18 37.49
N VAL A 530 -1.43 -26.23 38.77
CA VAL A 530 -2.57 -26.95 39.33
C VAL A 530 -3.58 -25.94 39.86
N VAL A 531 -4.87 -26.20 39.65
CA VAL A 531 -5.94 -25.39 40.24
C VAL A 531 -6.03 -25.72 41.73
N ASP A 532 -5.81 -24.71 42.57
CA ASP A 532 -5.80 -24.86 44.01
C ASP A 532 -6.70 -23.79 44.63
N GLU A 533 -7.89 -24.21 45.03
CA GLU A 533 -8.92 -23.36 45.65
C GLU A 533 -8.49 -22.80 47.00
N THR A 534 -7.45 -23.37 47.63
CA THR A 534 -6.95 -22.91 48.93
C THR A 534 -5.89 -21.81 48.81
N SER A 535 -5.28 -21.65 47.63
CA SER A 535 -4.27 -20.61 47.38
C SER A 535 -4.92 -19.26 47.06
N GLU A 536 -4.33 -18.16 47.54
CA GLU A 536 -4.83 -16.79 47.26
C GLU A 536 -4.87 -16.46 45.75
N THR A 537 -3.98 -17.09 44.97
CA THR A 537 -3.89 -16.95 43.51
C THR A 537 -4.81 -17.91 42.73
N GLY A 538 -5.47 -18.85 43.43
CA GLY A 538 -6.27 -19.93 42.84
C GLY A 538 -5.46 -20.99 42.10
N HIS A 539 -4.13 -20.91 42.14
CA HIS A 539 -3.20 -21.76 41.41
C HIS A 539 -1.94 -22.05 42.23
N SER A 540 -1.55 -23.32 42.29
CA SER A 540 -0.27 -23.78 42.84
C SER A 540 0.57 -24.47 41.76
N MET A 541 1.88 -24.53 41.95
CA MET A 541 2.77 -25.33 41.10
C MET A 541 3.06 -26.66 41.78
N MET A 542 2.90 -27.76 41.06
CA MET A 542 3.14 -29.10 41.59
C MET A 542 4.02 -29.89 40.62
N ARG A 543 4.91 -30.72 41.16
CA ARG A 543 5.75 -31.61 40.34
C ARG A 543 4.88 -32.70 39.75
N TRP A 544 5.14 -33.09 38.51
CA TRP A 544 4.33 -34.14 37.88
C TRP A 544 4.40 -35.48 38.63
N SER A 545 5.54 -35.80 39.25
CA SER A 545 5.70 -36.98 40.11
C SER A 545 4.73 -36.99 41.30
N GLU A 546 4.39 -35.83 41.84
CA GLU A 546 3.44 -35.67 42.95
C GLU A 546 2.00 -35.75 42.42
N CYS A 547 1.70 -35.09 41.30
CA CYS A 547 0.40 -35.19 40.63
C CYS A 547 0.03 -36.62 40.24
N LYS A 548 1.00 -37.47 39.94
CA LYS A 548 0.79 -38.87 39.52
C LYS A 548 0.41 -39.79 40.68
N ILE A 549 0.83 -39.45 41.91
CA ILE A 549 0.52 -40.23 43.11
C ILE A 549 -0.91 -39.92 43.58
N ASP A 550 -1.34 -38.67 43.45
CA ASP A 550 -2.68 -38.23 43.82
C ASP A 550 -3.57 -38.02 42.59
N GLU A 551 -4.45 -39.00 42.31
CA GLU A 551 -5.42 -38.92 41.20
C GLU A 551 -6.27 -37.64 41.26
N ALA A 552 -6.59 -37.13 42.46
CA ALA A 552 -7.37 -35.90 42.61
C ALA A 552 -6.59 -34.65 42.16
N SER A 553 -5.27 -34.67 42.28
CA SER A 553 -4.39 -33.60 41.81
C SER A 553 -4.14 -33.69 40.30
N GLN A 554 -4.13 -34.90 39.73
CA GLN A 554 -3.96 -35.10 38.28
C GLN A 554 -5.05 -34.40 37.47
N ASP A 555 -6.31 -34.48 37.91
CA ASP A 555 -7.45 -33.85 37.24
C ASP A 555 -7.47 -32.32 37.38
N LYS A 556 -6.73 -31.78 38.37
CA LYS A 556 -6.58 -30.34 38.60
C LYS A 556 -5.45 -29.71 37.79
N VAL A 557 -4.62 -30.51 37.11
CA VAL A 557 -3.52 -30.00 36.28
C VAL A 557 -4.06 -29.25 35.06
N ARG A 558 -3.62 -28.01 34.89
CA ARG A 558 -4.06 -27.15 33.79
C ARG A 558 -3.17 -27.36 32.56
N PHE A 559 -3.62 -28.23 31.67
CA PHE A 559 -3.02 -28.35 30.33
C PHE A 559 -3.46 -27.21 29.40
N ALA A 560 -2.55 -26.79 28.53
CA ALA A 560 -2.84 -25.82 27.51
C ALA A 560 -3.74 -26.44 26.44
N LYS A 561 -4.91 -25.84 26.26
CA LYS A 561 -5.84 -26.23 25.20
C LYS A 561 -5.24 -25.96 23.83
N LEU A 562 -5.63 -26.76 22.84
CA LEU A 562 -5.42 -26.45 21.43
C LEU A 562 -5.71 -24.98 21.12
N LYS A 563 -4.81 -24.37 20.36
CA LYS A 563 -4.96 -22.98 19.93
C LYS A 563 -6.23 -22.84 19.10
N SER A 564 -7.10 -21.90 19.48
CA SER A 564 -8.35 -21.69 18.76
C SER A 564 -8.12 -21.41 17.27
N ILE A 565 -9.06 -21.87 16.44
CA ILE A 565 -9.04 -21.67 14.99
C ILE A 565 -8.85 -20.18 14.65
N ASP A 566 -9.59 -19.28 15.32
CA ASP A 566 -9.49 -17.83 15.09
C ASP A 566 -8.09 -17.28 15.34
N ARG A 567 -7.42 -17.71 16.42
CA ARG A 567 -6.05 -17.28 16.72
C ARG A 567 -5.02 -17.88 15.77
N CYS A 568 -5.24 -19.11 15.31
CA CYS A 568 -4.43 -19.75 14.27
C CYS A 568 -4.52 -18.96 12.96
N VAL A 569 -5.74 -18.63 12.56
CA VAL A 569 -6.09 -17.84 11.38
C VAL A 569 -5.48 -16.44 11.44
N GLU A 570 -5.60 -15.76 12.56
CA GLU A 570 -5.02 -14.44 12.77
C GLU A 570 -3.48 -14.48 12.62
N LYS A 571 -2.84 -15.47 13.24
CA LYS A 571 -1.38 -15.64 13.12
C LYS A 571 -0.96 -15.98 11.69
N LEU A 572 -1.70 -16.87 11.02
CA LEU A 572 -1.43 -17.25 9.63
C LEU A 572 -1.55 -16.07 8.67
N SER A 573 -2.62 -15.28 8.80
CA SER A 573 -2.87 -14.12 7.94
C SER A 573 -1.88 -12.98 8.18
N ARG A 574 -1.52 -12.69 9.45
CA ARG A 574 -0.64 -11.56 9.80
C ARG A 574 0.85 -11.87 9.69
N ALA A 575 1.29 -13.02 10.19
CA ALA A 575 2.71 -13.34 10.33
C ALA A 575 3.25 -14.25 9.23
N TYR A 576 2.41 -15.13 8.68
CA TYR A 576 2.85 -16.19 7.76
C TYR A 576 2.30 -16.05 6.34
N ALA A 577 1.58 -14.97 6.03
CA ALA A 577 0.98 -14.70 4.72
C ALA A 577 0.15 -15.88 4.17
N GLY A 578 -0.55 -16.60 5.07
CA GLY A 578 -1.35 -17.77 4.75
C GLY A 578 -0.58 -19.08 4.59
N ASP A 579 0.75 -19.10 4.80
CA ASP A 579 1.55 -20.33 4.76
C ASP A 579 1.30 -21.18 6.01
N VAL A 580 0.37 -22.12 5.87
CA VAL A 580 -0.08 -23.05 6.91
C VAL A 580 1.08 -23.85 7.50
N SER A 581 2.06 -24.23 6.70
CA SER A 581 3.19 -25.07 7.13
C SER A 581 4.08 -24.44 8.21
N ARG A 582 3.92 -23.13 8.47
CA ARG A 582 4.68 -22.38 9.47
C ARG A 582 4.00 -22.30 10.82
N LEU A 583 2.77 -22.78 10.94
CA LEU A 583 2.02 -22.75 12.18
C LEU A 583 2.35 -23.99 13.02
N VAL A 584 3.36 -23.85 13.89
CA VAL A 584 3.90 -24.94 14.71
C VAL A 584 3.36 -24.96 16.15
N ASP A 585 2.62 -23.93 16.57
CA ASP A 585 2.19 -23.75 17.95
C ASP A 585 0.68 -24.00 18.15
N ILE A 586 0.10 -24.96 17.42
CA ILE A 586 -1.31 -25.34 17.60
C ILE A 586 -1.47 -26.19 18.86
N VAL A 587 -0.65 -27.23 18.99
CA VAL A 587 -0.41 -27.96 20.24
C VAL A 587 0.82 -27.34 20.89
N ARG A 588 0.71 -27.04 22.18
CA ARG A 588 1.80 -26.46 22.98
C ARG A 588 1.55 -26.77 24.44
N GLN A 589 2.61 -26.88 25.22
CA GLN A 589 2.54 -26.99 26.67
C GLN A 589 3.75 -26.28 27.27
N SER A 590 3.61 -25.78 28.49
CA SER A 590 4.71 -25.22 29.27
C SER A 590 5.03 -26.16 30.42
N ILE A 591 6.32 -26.45 30.59
CA ILE A 591 6.88 -27.08 31.79
C ILE A 591 7.67 -25.98 32.49
N VAL A 592 7.47 -25.83 33.79
CA VAL A 592 8.18 -24.84 34.61
C VAL A 592 9.26 -25.55 35.41
N PHE A 593 10.40 -24.89 35.63
CA PHE A 593 11.52 -25.43 36.38
C PHE A 593 11.97 -24.40 37.42
N GLU A 594 12.38 -24.88 38.60
CA GLU A 594 12.91 -24.03 39.67
C GLU A 594 14.36 -23.61 39.43
N ASN A 595 15.13 -24.44 38.70
CA ASN A 595 16.56 -24.22 38.45
C ASN A 595 16.93 -24.52 36.98
N LEU A 596 18.08 -23.99 36.55
CA LEU A 596 18.54 -24.16 35.16
C LEU A 596 19.08 -25.57 34.88
N SER A 597 19.59 -26.26 35.89
CA SER A 597 20.07 -27.65 35.74
C SER A 597 18.96 -28.60 35.30
N SER A 598 17.76 -28.48 35.88
CA SER A 598 16.60 -29.28 35.50
C SER A 598 16.09 -28.93 34.09
N LEU A 599 16.11 -27.63 33.73
CA LEU A 599 15.80 -27.19 32.37
C LEU A 599 16.80 -27.75 31.35
N GLN A 600 18.10 -27.67 31.64
CA GLN A 600 19.17 -28.23 30.81
C GLN A 600 18.93 -29.72 30.57
N ARG A 601 18.73 -30.49 31.65
CA ARG A 601 18.45 -31.93 31.58
C ARG A 601 17.21 -32.22 30.72
N CYS A 602 16.15 -31.43 30.87
CA CYS A 602 14.96 -31.57 30.02
C CYS A 602 15.28 -31.34 28.53
N LEU A 603 16.09 -30.34 28.22
CA LEU A 603 16.48 -30.03 26.84
C LEU A 603 17.37 -31.12 26.24
N GLU A 604 18.29 -31.69 27.03
CA GLU A 604 19.11 -32.84 26.63
C GLU A 604 18.23 -34.05 26.30
N MET A 605 17.24 -34.37 27.14
CA MET A 605 16.28 -35.45 26.85
C MET A 605 15.44 -35.19 25.59
N ILE A 606 15.08 -33.93 25.30
CA ILE A 606 14.40 -33.57 24.04
C ILE A 606 15.34 -33.75 22.85
N ALA A 607 16.62 -33.41 23.00
CA ALA A 607 17.64 -33.55 21.96
C ALA A 607 17.94 -35.03 21.63
N GLU A 608 17.89 -35.91 22.63
CA GLU A 608 18.08 -37.35 22.46
C GLU A 608 16.87 -38.06 21.85
N ASP A 609 15.68 -37.46 21.93
CA ASP A 609 14.44 -38.01 21.39
C ASP A 609 14.26 -37.77 19.87
N SER A 610 15.10 -36.92 19.27
CA SER A 610 15.09 -36.58 17.84
C SER A 610 15.95 -37.51 17.00
#